data_AF-A0AAE2D0X0-F1
#
_entry.id   AF-A0AAE2D0X0-F1
#
_cell.length_a   1.000
_cell.length_b   1.000
_cell.length_c   1.000
_cell.angle_alpha   90.00
_cell.angle_beta   90.00
_cell.angle_gamma   90.00
#
_symmetry.space_group_name_H-M   'P 1'
#
loop_
_entity.id
_entity.type
_entity.pdbx_description
1 polymer ?
#
loop_
_entity_poly.entity_id
_entity_poly.type
_entity_poly.pdbx_seq_one_letter_code
_entity_poly.pdbx_strand_id
1 'polypeptide(L)'
;MKSFGSLPTAVINVTAAVMVLLARDGKIPKGRSWKASKAGIMNKVDLFLDNLINYDEENIHEDCLKAVREYLKDPEFDPELIRNKSTAAAGLCSWVINIVQFYNIYCDVKPKRDALNAANEELRQTTEKLETIQKKIKDLEDRLKKLTDEFETATMEKQKCQDEAELTIELANRLVGGLASEKILWA
;
A
#
# COMPACT_ATOMS: atom_id res chain seq x y z
N MET A 1 -13.99 12.02 53.03
CA MET A 1 -14.46 11.54 51.71
C MET A 1 -15.98 11.75 51.65
N LYS A 2 -16.46 12.84 51.03
CA LYS A 2 -17.91 13.14 50.97
C LYS A 2 -18.61 12.02 50.19
N SER A 3 -19.55 11.33 50.83
CA SER A 3 -20.38 10.32 50.16
C SER A 3 -21.39 11.03 49.27
N PHE A 4 -21.22 10.93 47.95
CA PHE A 4 -22.19 11.40 46.97
C PHE A 4 -23.41 10.47 47.01
N GLY A 5 -24.51 10.93 47.61
CA GLY A 5 -25.75 10.14 47.80
C GLY A 5 -26.51 9.87 46.49
N SER A 6 -26.35 10.70 45.46
CA SER A 6 -26.71 10.39 44.07
C SER A 6 -25.87 11.24 43.13
N LEU A 7 -25.07 10.62 42.27
CA LEU A 7 -24.33 11.34 41.23
C LEU A 7 -25.27 11.75 40.10
N PRO A 8 -24.98 12.85 39.38
CA PRO A 8 -25.72 13.18 38.17
C PRO A 8 -25.70 12.00 37.19
N THR A 9 -26.85 11.71 36.57
CA THR A 9 -27.00 10.62 35.59
C THR A 9 -25.94 10.69 34.49
N ALA A 10 -25.61 11.90 34.02
CA ALA A 10 -24.54 12.12 33.04
C ALA A 10 -23.18 11.57 33.49
N VAL A 11 -22.80 11.75 34.77
CA VAL A 11 -21.52 11.22 35.29
C VAL A 11 -21.56 9.69 35.36
N ILE A 12 -22.71 9.12 35.74
CA ILE A 12 -22.91 7.67 35.77
C ILE A 12 -22.78 7.09 34.36
N ASN A 13 -23.42 7.70 33.37
CA ASN A 13 -23.34 7.30 31.96
C ASN A 13 -21.91 7.33 31.43
N VAL A 14 -21.12 8.37 31.73
CA VAL A 14 -19.70 8.42 31.37
C VAL A 14 -18.92 7.26 31.99
N THR A 15 -19.08 7.03 33.29
CA THR A 15 -18.37 5.94 33.96
C THR A 15 -18.81 4.55 33.51
N ALA A 16 -20.05 4.42 33.04
CA ALA A 16 -20.56 3.21 32.42
C ALA A 16 -19.94 3.01 31.03
N ALA A 17 -19.87 4.06 30.20
CA ALA A 17 -19.27 3.98 28.87
C ALA A 17 -17.78 3.61 28.92
N VAL A 18 -17.01 4.19 29.84
CA VAL A 18 -15.61 3.80 30.08
C VAL A 18 -15.51 2.34 30.53
N MET A 19 -16.44 1.87 31.38
CA MET A 19 -16.47 0.48 31.82
C MET A 19 -16.78 -0.50 30.69
N VAL A 20 -17.59 -0.09 29.72
CA VAL A 20 -17.89 -0.88 28.53
C VAL A 20 -16.65 -0.96 27.62
N LEU A 21 -15.94 0.15 27.39
CA LEU A 21 -14.72 0.12 26.57
C LEU A 21 -13.61 -0.71 27.21
N LEU A 22 -13.42 -0.61 28.53
CA LEU A 22 -12.41 -1.39 29.26
C LEU A 22 -12.84 -2.85 29.54
N ALA A 23 -14.00 -3.29 29.07
CA ALA A 23 -14.44 -4.66 29.24
C ALA A 23 -13.62 -5.61 28.34
N ARG A 24 -12.84 -6.50 28.97
CA ARG A 24 -12.08 -7.53 28.27
C ARG A 24 -13.01 -8.50 27.52
N ASP A 25 -12.68 -8.79 26.27
CA ASP A 25 -13.34 -9.79 25.40
C ASP A 25 -14.86 -9.60 25.23
N GLY A 26 -15.35 -8.35 25.20
CA GLY A 26 -16.80 -8.10 25.00
C GLY A 26 -17.68 -8.48 26.18
N LYS A 27 -17.11 -8.86 27.33
CA LYS A 27 -17.86 -9.22 28.55
C LYS A 27 -18.36 -7.99 29.26
N ILE A 28 -19.40 -7.36 28.70
CA ILE A 28 -20.01 -6.16 29.26
C ILE A 28 -20.57 -6.45 30.67
N PRO A 29 -20.12 -5.73 31.70
CA PRO A 29 -20.63 -5.89 33.06
C PRO A 29 -22.14 -5.62 33.15
N LYS A 30 -22.91 -6.56 33.72
CA LYS A 30 -24.37 -6.45 33.88
C LYS A 30 -24.80 -5.31 34.81
N GLY A 31 -23.94 -4.91 35.74
CA GLY A 31 -24.18 -3.78 36.64
C GLY A 31 -23.37 -2.56 36.22
N ARG A 32 -24.00 -1.57 35.58
CA ARG A 32 -23.39 -0.28 35.18
C ARG A 32 -23.70 0.85 36.17
N SER A 33 -23.81 0.51 37.46
CA SER A 33 -24.03 1.50 38.51
C SER A 33 -22.71 2.16 38.91
N TRP A 34 -22.76 3.39 39.45
CA TRP A 34 -21.59 4.07 39.99
C TRP A 34 -20.77 3.18 40.96
N LYS A 35 -21.45 2.39 41.79
CA LYS A 35 -20.80 1.48 42.74
C LYS A 35 -19.98 0.41 42.02
N ALA A 36 -20.50 -0.12 40.91
CA ALA A 36 -19.81 -1.11 40.09
C ALA A 36 -18.63 -0.50 39.30
N SER A 37 -18.80 0.67 38.68
CA SER A 37 -17.72 1.37 37.98
C SER A 37 -16.58 1.75 38.93
N LYS A 38 -16.93 2.23 40.14
CA LYS A 38 -15.94 2.57 41.17
C LYS A 38 -15.18 1.34 41.67
N ALA A 39 -15.89 0.26 41.99
CA ALA A 39 -15.26 -0.95 42.52
C ALA A 39 -14.46 -1.73 41.48
N GLY A 40 -14.96 -1.78 40.23
CA GLY A 40 -14.37 -2.60 39.16
C GLY A 40 -13.16 -1.96 38.50
N ILE A 41 -13.17 -0.64 38.31
CA ILE A 41 -12.17 0.04 37.47
C ILE A 41 -11.46 1.17 38.21
N MET A 42 -12.19 1.98 38.99
CA MET A 42 -11.62 3.19 39.61
C MET A 42 -11.05 2.98 41.01
N ASN A 43 -11.02 1.74 41.53
CA ASN A 43 -10.52 1.44 42.87
C ASN A 43 -8.98 1.54 42.95
N LYS A 44 -8.29 1.30 41.83
CA LYS A 44 -6.83 1.45 41.67
C LYS A 44 -6.57 2.49 40.57
N VAL A 45 -6.33 3.73 40.98
CA VAL A 45 -6.22 4.87 40.05
C VAL A 45 -5.04 4.70 39.08
N ASP A 46 -3.88 4.23 39.55
CA ASP A 46 -2.70 4.07 38.69
C ASP A 46 -2.95 3.05 37.57
N LEU A 47 -3.51 1.89 37.91
CA LEU A 47 -3.88 0.86 36.95
C LEU A 47 -4.98 1.32 35.99
N PHE A 48 -5.93 2.12 36.47
CA PHE A 48 -6.96 2.69 35.62
C PHE A 48 -6.38 3.63 34.57
N LEU A 49 -5.50 4.54 34.98
CA LEU A 49 -4.83 5.46 34.06
C LEU A 49 -3.96 4.70 33.06
N ASP A 50 -3.20 3.70 33.51
CA ASP A 50 -2.41 2.85 32.63
C ASP A 50 -3.26 2.14 31.57
N ASN A 51 -4.41 1.59 31.95
CA ASN A 51 -5.35 0.97 31.01
C ASN A 51 -5.98 1.97 30.01
N LEU A 52 -6.14 3.25 30.39
CA LEU A 52 -6.65 4.29 29.49
C LEU A 52 -5.58 4.75 28.49
N ILE A 53 -4.31 4.84 28.94
CA ILE A 53 -3.17 5.29 28.14
C ILE A 53 -2.76 4.20 27.14
N ASN A 54 -2.69 2.94 27.61
CA ASN A 54 -2.29 1.79 26.80
C ASN A 54 -3.49 1.03 26.22
N TYR A 55 -4.62 1.72 26.03
CA TYR A 55 -5.81 1.11 25.47
C TYR A 55 -5.59 0.73 24.00
N ASP A 56 -5.98 -0.48 23.62
CA ASP A 56 -5.93 -0.94 22.24
C ASP A 56 -7.09 -0.33 21.43
N GLU A 57 -6.87 0.87 20.94
CA GLU A 57 -7.81 1.65 20.12
C GLU A 57 -8.04 1.08 18.72
N GLU A 58 -7.18 0.17 18.27
CA GLU A 58 -7.30 -0.50 16.96
C GLU A 58 -8.20 -1.75 17.01
N ASN A 59 -8.37 -2.34 18.19
CA ASN A 59 -9.11 -3.60 18.37
C ASN A 59 -10.24 -3.49 19.41
N ILE A 60 -11.32 -2.82 19.03
CA ILE A 60 -12.52 -2.70 19.85
C ILE A 60 -13.54 -3.79 19.48
N HIS A 61 -14.01 -4.55 20.47
CA HIS A 61 -15.06 -5.55 20.27
C HIS A 61 -16.39 -4.89 19.84
N GLU A 62 -17.07 -5.47 18.85
CA GLU A 62 -18.29 -4.87 18.26
C GLU A 62 -19.41 -4.65 19.30
N ASP A 63 -19.60 -5.59 20.22
CA ASP A 63 -20.56 -5.45 21.32
C ASP A 63 -20.27 -4.24 22.22
N CYS A 64 -18.99 -3.99 22.53
CA CYS A 64 -18.59 -2.82 23.32
C CYS A 64 -18.86 -1.53 22.56
N LEU A 65 -18.54 -1.50 21.27
CA LEU A 65 -18.79 -0.35 20.40
C LEU A 65 -20.29 -0.06 20.27
N LYS A 66 -21.12 -1.09 20.11
CA LYS A 66 -22.59 -0.96 20.02
C LYS A 66 -23.16 -0.38 21.31
N ALA A 67 -22.74 -0.89 22.46
CA ALA A 67 -23.19 -0.39 23.75
C ALA A 67 -22.72 1.04 24.04
N VAL A 68 -21.51 1.43 23.62
CA VAL A 68 -21.02 2.82 23.76
C VAL A 68 -21.76 3.78 22.83
N ARG A 69 -22.08 3.36 21.60
CA ARG A 69 -22.86 4.16 20.65
C ARG A 69 -24.25 4.53 21.18
N GLU A 70 -24.86 3.72 22.03
CA GLU A 70 -26.12 4.08 22.70
C GLU A 70 -25.96 5.28 23.63
N TYR A 71 -24.84 5.38 24.34
CA TYR A 71 -24.52 6.53 25.19
C TYR A 71 -24.18 7.78 24.38
N LEU A 72 -23.48 7.64 23.25
CA LEU A 72 -23.12 8.75 22.38
C LEU A 72 -24.31 9.40 21.65
N LYS A 73 -25.48 8.74 21.61
CA LYS A 73 -26.72 9.32 21.07
C LYS A 73 -27.38 10.30 22.03
N ASP A 74 -27.04 10.23 23.33
CA ASP A 74 -27.59 11.11 24.34
C ASP A 74 -26.94 12.50 24.23
N PRO A 75 -27.69 13.58 24.00
CA PRO A 75 -27.15 14.93 23.94
C PRO A 75 -26.56 15.40 25.28
N GLU A 76 -26.87 14.75 26.41
CA GLU A 76 -26.17 15.01 27.68
C GLU A 76 -24.76 14.41 27.74
N PHE A 77 -24.39 13.52 26.80
CA PHE A 77 -23.06 12.93 26.68
C PHE A 77 -22.10 13.85 25.93
N ASP A 78 -21.98 15.08 26.41
CA ASP A 78 -21.12 16.11 25.83
C ASP A 78 -20.06 16.57 26.87
N PRO A 79 -18.77 16.62 26.52
CA PRO A 79 -17.71 17.04 27.43
C PRO A 79 -17.92 18.44 28.03
N GLU A 80 -18.46 19.40 27.29
CA GLU A 80 -18.72 20.76 27.77
C GLU A 80 -19.85 20.79 28.79
N LEU A 81 -20.93 20.04 28.53
CA LEU A 81 -22.06 19.90 29.46
C LEU A 81 -21.65 19.16 30.74
N ILE A 82 -20.84 18.10 30.60
CA ILE A 82 -20.36 17.30 31.73
C ILE A 82 -19.33 18.07 32.55
N ARG A 83 -18.53 18.96 31.96
CA ARG A 83 -17.55 19.78 32.69
C ARG A 83 -18.19 20.61 33.79
N ASN A 84 -19.41 21.11 33.57
CA ASN A 84 -20.19 21.84 34.58
C ASN A 84 -20.57 20.97 35.80
N LYS A 85 -20.64 19.65 35.61
CA LYS A 85 -20.97 18.66 36.65
C LYS A 85 -19.71 18.03 37.28
N SER A 86 -18.69 17.74 36.48
CA SER A 86 -17.41 17.17 36.90
C SER A 86 -16.33 17.30 35.82
N THR A 87 -15.23 17.98 36.14
CA THR A 87 -14.06 18.11 35.24
C THR A 87 -13.42 16.77 34.90
N ALA A 88 -13.29 15.87 35.90
CA ALA A 88 -12.72 14.54 35.66
C ALA A 88 -13.62 13.68 34.74
N ALA A 89 -14.93 13.75 34.92
CA ALA A 89 -15.86 13.07 34.04
C ALA A 89 -15.87 13.66 32.62
N ALA A 90 -15.61 14.96 32.46
CA ALA A 90 -15.48 15.57 31.13
C ALA A 90 -14.28 15.03 30.36
N GLY A 91 -13.12 14.84 31.03
CA GLY A 91 -11.95 14.21 30.43
C GLY A 91 -12.23 12.77 29.98
N LEU A 92 -12.92 11.99 30.82
CA LEU A 92 -13.35 10.62 30.48
C LEU A 92 -14.37 10.60 29.33
N CYS A 93 -15.31 11.54 29.30
CA CYS A 93 -16.27 11.68 28.20
C CYS A 93 -15.55 11.95 26.87
N SER A 94 -14.63 12.92 26.87
CA SER A 94 -13.80 13.24 25.70
C SER A 94 -12.98 12.03 25.25
N TRP A 95 -12.38 11.28 26.19
CA TRP A 95 -11.65 10.05 25.88
C TRP A 95 -12.55 9.01 25.18
N VAL A 96 -13.74 8.72 25.70
CA VAL A 96 -14.68 7.77 25.07
C VAL A 96 -15.03 8.19 23.64
N ILE A 97 -15.33 9.48 23.43
CA ILE A 97 -15.67 10.03 22.11
C ILE A 97 -14.50 9.87 21.14
N ASN A 98 -13.29 10.25 21.57
CA ASN A 98 -12.09 10.19 20.73
C ASN A 98 -11.74 8.74 20.35
N ILE A 99 -11.86 7.78 21.28
CA ILE A 99 -11.60 6.35 21.01
C ILE A 99 -12.57 5.82 19.94
N VAL A 100 -13.87 6.12 20.07
CA VAL A 100 -14.87 5.67 19.07
C VAL A 100 -14.64 6.34 17.72
N GLN A 101 -14.31 7.64 17.70
CA GLN A 101 -14.02 8.36 16.48
C GLN A 101 -12.75 7.83 15.80
N PHE A 102 -11.68 7.60 16.56
CA PHE A 102 -10.44 7.02 16.08
C PHE A 102 -10.70 5.67 15.44
N TYR A 103 -11.42 4.76 16.12
CA TYR A 103 -11.71 3.43 15.59
C TYR A 103 -12.46 3.48 14.25
N ASN A 104 -13.47 4.35 14.13
CA ASN A 104 -14.19 4.50 12.85
C ASN A 104 -13.27 4.99 11.73
N ILE A 105 -12.41 5.99 12.01
CA ILE A 105 -11.44 6.51 11.03
C ILE A 105 -10.40 5.44 10.69
N TYR A 106 -9.93 4.69 11.69
CA TYR A 106 -8.96 3.61 11.52
C TYR A 106 -9.50 2.51 10.60
N CYS A 107 -10.75 2.07 10.80
CA CYS A 107 -11.42 1.11 9.92
C CYS A 107 -11.50 1.59 8.46
N ASP A 108 -11.65 2.90 8.23
CA ASP A 108 -11.68 3.47 6.88
C ASP A 108 -10.28 3.68 6.28
N VAL A 109 -9.29 4.03 7.11
CA VAL A 109 -7.94 4.41 6.66
C VAL A 109 -7.04 3.20 6.49
N LYS A 110 -7.14 2.18 7.35
CA LYS A 110 -6.36 0.94 7.28
C LYS A 110 -6.45 0.26 5.91
N PRO A 111 -7.63 -0.09 5.37
CA PRO A 111 -7.72 -0.76 4.07
C PRO A 111 -7.19 0.11 2.93
N LYS A 112 -7.34 1.45 3.03
CA LYS A 112 -6.77 2.38 2.03
C LYS A 112 -5.26 2.41 2.05
N ARG A 113 -4.65 2.39 3.25
CA ARG A 113 -3.19 2.31 3.42
C ARG A 113 -2.65 0.98 2.92
N ASP A 114 -3.32 -0.12 3.25
CA ASP A 114 -2.93 -1.45 2.81
C ASP A 114 -3.01 -1.58 1.28
N ALA A 115 -4.10 -1.09 0.68
CA ALA A 115 -4.26 -1.06 -0.77
C ALA A 115 -3.22 -0.17 -1.47
N LEU A 116 -2.92 1.00 -0.88
CA LEU A 116 -1.88 1.90 -1.40
C LEU A 116 -0.49 1.23 -1.38
N ASN A 117 -0.15 0.58 -0.27
CA ASN A 117 1.12 -0.14 -0.14
C ASN A 117 1.23 -1.29 -1.14
N ALA A 118 0.15 -2.06 -1.33
CA ALA A 118 0.10 -3.14 -2.30
C ALA A 118 0.27 -2.62 -3.74
N ALA A 119 -0.45 -1.56 -4.11
CA ALA A 119 -0.36 -0.96 -5.45
C ALA A 119 1.04 -0.36 -5.72
N ASN A 120 1.65 0.28 -4.72
CA ASN A 120 3.02 0.81 -4.84
C ASN A 120 4.05 -0.31 -5.04
N GLU A 121 3.90 -1.43 -4.34
CA GLU A 121 4.78 -2.59 -4.50
C GLU A 121 4.63 -3.22 -5.89
N GLU A 122 3.39 -3.37 -6.39
CA GLU A 122 3.11 -3.86 -7.73
C GLU A 122 3.69 -2.92 -8.81
N LEU A 123 3.53 -1.61 -8.64
CA LEU A 123 4.09 -0.60 -9.53
C LEU A 123 5.61 -0.69 -9.57
N ARG A 124 6.26 -0.83 -8.41
CA ARG A 124 7.72 -0.97 -8.31
C ARG A 124 8.21 -2.20 -9.09
N GLN A 125 7.59 -3.36 -8.85
CA GLN A 125 7.95 -4.61 -9.54
C GLN A 125 7.72 -4.53 -11.05
N THR A 126 6.63 -3.90 -11.48
CA THR A 126 6.30 -3.75 -12.90
C THR A 126 7.27 -2.79 -13.60
N THR A 127 7.64 -1.70 -12.94
CA THR A 127 8.60 -0.72 -13.47
C THR A 127 9.99 -1.36 -13.63
N GLU A 128 10.46 -2.12 -12.64
CA GLU A 128 11.74 -2.83 -12.72
C GLU A 128 11.77 -3.86 -13.87
N LYS A 129 10.67 -4.61 -14.06
CA LYS A 129 10.52 -5.52 -15.20
C LYS A 129 10.52 -4.77 -16.52
N LEU A 130 9.80 -3.65 -16.61
CA LEU A 130 9.73 -2.82 -17.80
C LEU A 130 11.11 -2.28 -18.19
N GLU A 131 11.86 -1.73 -17.24
CA GLU A 131 13.22 -1.24 -17.47
C GLU A 131 14.15 -2.35 -17.96
N THR A 132 14.03 -3.55 -17.38
CA THR A 132 14.81 -4.71 -17.81
C THR A 132 14.48 -5.11 -19.26
N ILE A 133 13.22 -5.11 -19.63
CA ILE A 133 12.77 -5.43 -20.99
C ILE A 133 13.23 -4.34 -21.97
N GLN A 134 13.08 -3.06 -21.63
CA GLN A 134 13.53 -1.95 -22.45
C GLN A 134 15.05 -2.00 -22.71
N LYS A 135 15.85 -2.33 -21.69
CA LYS A 135 17.30 -2.55 -21.86
C LYS A 135 17.61 -3.69 -22.84
N LYS A 136 16.86 -4.80 -22.77
CA LYS A 136 17.01 -5.93 -23.71
C LYS A 136 16.62 -5.56 -25.13
N ILE A 137 15.52 -4.82 -25.31
CA ILE A 137 15.10 -4.32 -26.63
C ILE A 137 16.21 -3.47 -27.23
N LYS A 138 16.76 -2.52 -26.47
CA LYS A 138 17.83 -1.66 -26.94
C LYS A 138 19.08 -2.44 -27.36
N ASP A 139 19.53 -3.40 -26.55
CA ASP A 139 20.67 -4.26 -26.90
C ASP A 139 20.41 -5.10 -28.17
N LEU A 140 19.18 -5.61 -28.35
CA LEU A 140 18.81 -6.34 -29.56
C LEU A 140 18.74 -5.42 -30.79
N GLU A 141 18.20 -4.21 -30.66
CA GLU A 141 18.18 -3.20 -31.72
C GLU A 141 19.60 -2.80 -32.15
N ASP A 142 20.50 -2.58 -31.19
CA ASP A 142 21.90 -2.25 -31.46
C ASP A 142 22.63 -3.40 -32.19
N ARG A 143 22.38 -4.65 -31.79
CA ARG A 143 22.93 -5.84 -32.46
C ARG A 143 22.36 -6.04 -33.85
N LEU A 144 21.05 -5.85 -34.02
CA LEU A 144 20.38 -5.99 -35.31
C LEU A 144 20.90 -4.93 -36.28
N LYS A 145 21.07 -3.69 -35.83
CA LYS A 145 21.68 -2.63 -36.62
C LYS A 145 23.10 -3.02 -37.06
N LYS A 146 23.96 -3.44 -36.13
CA LYS A 146 25.32 -3.87 -36.45
C LYS A 146 25.35 -5.01 -37.48
N LEU A 147 24.50 -6.02 -37.30
CA LEU A 147 24.45 -7.16 -38.20
C LEU A 147 23.91 -6.77 -39.58
N THR A 148 22.99 -5.81 -39.64
CA THR A 148 22.47 -5.25 -40.89
C THR A 148 23.58 -4.50 -41.63
N ASP A 149 24.34 -3.64 -40.93
CA ASP A 149 25.48 -2.91 -41.51
C ASP A 149 26.58 -3.88 -42.01
N GLU A 150 26.90 -4.92 -41.24
CA GLU A 150 27.85 -5.98 -41.63
C GLU A 150 27.35 -6.76 -42.85
N PHE A 151 26.04 -7.09 -42.89
CA PHE A 151 25.43 -7.81 -44.00
C PHE A 151 25.41 -6.98 -45.29
N GLU A 152 25.06 -5.70 -45.20
CA GLU A 152 25.08 -4.77 -46.35
C GLU A 152 26.50 -4.64 -46.91
N THR A 153 27.50 -4.47 -46.04
CA THR A 153 28.92 -4.40 -46.44
C THR A 153 29.38 -5.68 -47.12
N ALA A 154 29.12 -6.84 -46.53
CA ALA A 154 29.51 -8.13 -47.09
C ALA A 154 28.79 -8.43 -48.43
N THR A 155 27.53 -8.00 -48.57
CA THR A 155 26.76 -8.15 -49.81
C THR A 155 27.34 -7.26 -50.91
N MET A 156 27.73 -6.02 -50.59
CA MET A 156 28.39 -5.12 -51.53
C MET A 156 29.75 -5.65 -51.98
N GLU A 157 30.58 -6.14 -51.05
CA GLU A 157 31.88 -6.74 -51.36
C GLU A 157 31.74 -8.00 -52.23
N LYS A 158 30.77 -8.86 -51.90
CA LYS A 158 30.44 -10.04 -52.71
C LYS A 158 30.05 -9.63 -54.13
N GLN A 159 29.15 -8.66 -54.28
CA GLN A 159 28.71 -8.21 -55.60
C GLN A 159 29.89 -7.67 -56.41
N LYS A 160 30.73 -6.82 -55.80
CA LYS A 160 31.93 -6.30 -56.45
C LYS A 160 32.88 -7.41 -56.93
N CYS A 161 33.11 -8.42 -56.10
CA CYS A 161 33.96 -9.55 -56.47
C CYS A 161 33.35 -10.39 -57.59
N GLN A 162 32.02 -10.56 -57.61
CA GLN A 162 31.30 -11.23 -58.70
C GLN A 162 31.43 -10.44 -60.01
N ASP A 163 31.24 -9.13 -59.98
CA ASP A 163 31.37 -8.27 -61.16
C ASP A 163 32.81 -8.30 -61.74
N GLU A 164 33.83 -8.25 -60.88
CA GLU A 164 35.25 -8.37 -61.29
C GLU A 164 35.57 -9.76 -61.88
N ALA A 165 35.01 -10.83 -61.30
CA ALA A 165 35.18 -12.18 -61.82
C ALA A 165 34.51 -12.36 -63.18
N GLU A 166 33.31 -11.80 -63.37
CA GLU A 166 32.58 -11.84 -64.64
C GLU A 166 33.36 -11.12 -65.75
N LEU A 167 33.86 -9.90 -65.49
CA LEU A 167 34.72 -9.16 -66.43
C LEU A 167 35.99 -9.94 -66.80
N THR A 168 36.60 -10.62 -65.83
CA THR A 168 37.81 -11.42 -66.08
C THR A 168 37.51 -12.62 -66.97
N ILE A 169 36.38 -13.32 -66.71
CA ILE A 169 35.91 -14.45 -67.52
C ILE A 169 35.59 -13.98 -68.94
N GLU A 170 34.90 -12.86 -69.11
CA GLU A 170 34.61 -12.27 -70.43
C GLU A 170 35.89 -11.98 -71.22
N LEU A 171 36.87 -11.34 -70.58
CA LEU A 171 38.16 -11.04 -71.23
C LEU A 171 38.92 -12.31 -71.60
N ALA A 172 38.97 -13.30 -70.71
CA ALA A 172 39.60 -14.58 -70.96
C ALA A 172 38.93 -15.33 -72.13
N ASN A 173 37.59 -15.39 -72.16
CA ASN A 173 36.83 -15.97 -73.26
C ASN A 173 37.13 -15.26 -74.59
N ARG A 174 37.24 -13.92 -74.57
CA ARG A 174 37.59 -13.13 -75.76
C ARG A 174 39.00 -13.44 -76.26
N LEU A 175 39.97 -13.57 -75.36
CA LEU A 175 41.36 -13.94 -75.70
C LEU A 175 41.44 -15.35 -76.28
N VAL A 176 40.76 -16.33 -75.66
CA VAL A 176 40.70 -17.71 -76.16
C VAL A 176 40.07 -17.77 -77.55
N GLY A 177 38.97 -17.05 -77.77
CA GLY A 177 38.32 -16.95 -79.08
C GLY A 177 39.24 -16.32 -80.14
N GLY A 178 39.93 -15.23 -79.79
CA GLY A 178 40.92 -14.59 -80.65
C GLY A 178 42.06 -15.52 -81.05
N LEU A 179 42.71 -16.15 -80.07
CA LEU A 179 43.80 -17.11 -80.29
C LEU A 179 43.36 -18.32 -81.13
N ALA A 180 42.14 -18.82 -80.90
CA ALA A 180 41.59 -19.92 -81.70
C ALA A 180 41.42 -19.52 -83.18
N SER A 181 40.98 -18.29 -83.44
CA SER A 181 40.83 -17.77 -84.80
C SER A 181 42.19 -17.59 -85.51
N GLU A 182 43.20 -17.11 -84.80
CA GLU A 182 44.57 -16.99 -85.33
C GLU A 182 45.19 -18.35 -85.63
N LYS A 183 44.97 -19.34 -84.77
CA LYS A 183 45.45 -20.72 -85.01
C LYS A 183 44.89 -21.31 -86.31
N ILE A 184 43.64 -21.01 -86.67
CA ILE A 184 43.04 -21.46 -87.95
C ILE A 184 43.69 -20.76 -89.14
N LEU A 185 44.07 -19.48 -88.99
CA LEU A 185 44.75 -18.72 -90.04
C LEU A 185 46.20 -19.18 -90.30
N TRP A 186 46.83 -19.83 -89.32
CA TRP A 186 48.23 -20.26 -89.38
C TRP A 186 48.38 -21.77 -89.64
N ALA A 187 47.27 -22.51 -89.75
CA ALA A 187 47.23 -23.94 -90.06
C ALA A 187 47.12 -24.19 -91.57
#